data_AF-A0A932MXI1-F1
#
_entry.id   AF-A0A932MXI1-F1
#
_cell.length_a   1.000
_cell.length_b   1.000
_cell.length_c   1.000
_cell.angle_alpha   90.00
_cell.angle_beta   90.00
_cell.angle_gamma   90.00
#
_symmetry.space_group_name_H-M   'P 1'
#
loop_
_entity.id
_entity.type
_entity.pdbx_description
1 polymer ?
#
loop_
_entity_poly.entity_id
_entity_poly.type
_entity_poly.pdbx_seq_one_letter_code
_entity_poly.pdbx_strand_id
1 'polypeptide(L)'
;EEAAQLKTLLYDKGGEEHYNVVSAFIKSMRGSDPDAAVYWMVRMLEAGEEPRFILRRMVIFASEDVGNADAQALGVAVAALHAFELVGLPEGILPMTQAATYLACAPKSNAVIKAAFSARDDVRAHGALPVPLKLRNAPTGLMRELSYGKGYQYPHDFGGHHVREQYLPDTLEDRRYYVPSDQGHEQVIGERLARWRGEASAPGAPQADRMARAIALFDAANAKDPNTIMVNGVARPRELVQAERLSAWVERLAPDASEALRLAARSQHLRRWEFRRDKFPPGRSGYLKWRASAAVFHADAAAHILAEVGYDEATRKGVRALNLKKGLHKGDADAQTLEDALCLAFMEHELAEFADKHTPDKVIDILRKTWGKISEQGRAQARTLALPPALAALLAAALAET
;
A
#
# COMPACT_ATOMS: atom_id res chain seq x y z
N GLU A 1 44.96 -40.89 16.74
CA GLU A 1 43.79 -41.76 16.47
C GLU A 1 42.51 -41.01 16.08
N GLU A 2 42.52 -39.70 15.81
CA GLU A 2 41.32 -38.98 15.34
C GLU A 2 41.10 -38.98 13.80
N ALA A 3 42.05 -39.47 13.02
CA ALA A 3 41.95 -39.49 11.55
C ALA A 3 41.02 -40.59 10.98
N ALA A 4 40.38 -41.40 11.84
CA ALA A 4 39.66 -42.62 11.44
C ALA A 4 38.14 -42.60 11.70
N GLN A 5 37.55 -41.45 12.06
CA GLN A 5 36.10 -41.31 12.32
C GLN A 5 35.39 -40.28 11.43
N LEU A 6 35.93 -39.95 10.25
CA LEU A 6 35.08 -39.44 9.18
C LEU A 6 34.16 -40.60 8.77
N LYS A 7 32.96 -40.67 9.37
CA LYS A 7 31.84 -41.40 8.79
C LYS A 7 31.82 -40.98 7.33
N THR A 8 32.15 -41.89 6.43
CA THR A 8 32.15 -41.65 4.99
C THR A 8 30.73 -41.29 4.62
N LEU A 9 30.39 -40.01 4.68
CA LEU A 9 29.15 -39.49 4.15
C LEU A 9 29.15 -39.96 2.70
N LEU A 10 28.11 -40.70 2.32
CA LEU A 10 27.89 -41.06 0.92
C LEU A 10 27.81 -39.75 0.15
N TYR A 11 28.91 -39.44 -0.53
CA TYR A 11 29.10 -38.21 -1.30
C TYR A 11 30.15 -38.49 -2.36
N ASP A 12 29.69 -39.03 -3.47
CA ASP A 12 30.52 -39.18 -4.66
C ASP A 12 30.37 -37.92 -5.50
N LYS A 13 31.44 -37.13 -5.62
CA LYS A 13 31.49 -35.90 -6.45
C LYS A 13 31.18 -36.16 -7.93
N GLY A 14 31.35 -37.39 -8.41
CA GLY A 14 30.98 -37.82 -9.76
C GLY A 14 29.65 -38.59 -9.83
N GLY A 15 29.02 -38.86 -8.68
CA GLY A 15 27.89 -39.76 -8.56
C GLY A 15 26.55 -39.05 -8.33
N GLU A 16 25.48 -39.86 -8.31
CA GLU A 16 24.09 -39.42 -8.13
C GLU A 16 23.90 -38.59 -6.85
N GLU A 17 24.59 -38.97 -5.77
CA GLU A 17 24.38 -38.37 -4.45
C GLU A 17 24.87 -36.92 -4.37
N HIS A 18 25.94 -36.53 -5.10
CA HIS A 18 26.33 -35.12 -5.21
C HIS A 18 25.17 -34.28 -5.77
N TYR A 19 24.56 -34.72 -6.87
CA TYR A 19 23.43 -34.02 -7.48
C TYR A 19 22.20 -33.98 -6.57
N ASN A 20 21.93 -35.05 -5.83
CA ASN A 20 20.82 -35.11 -4.87
C ASN A 20 20.99 -34.07 -3.75
N VAL A 21 22.17 -33.97 -3.15
CA VAL A 21 22.42 -33.05 -2.04
C VAL A 21 22.40 -31.59 -2.50
N VAL A 22 23.02 -31.29 -3.65
CA VAL A 22 23.01 -29.93 -4.22
C VAL A 22 21.58 -29.52 -4.60
N SER A 23 20.82 -30.45 -5.19
CA SER A 23 19.40 -30.28 -5.50
C SER A 23 18.57 -30.00 -4.25
N ALA A 24 18.81 -30.73 -3.16
CA ALA A 24 18.14 -30.53 -1.88
C ALA A 24 18.48 -29.15 -1.29
N PHE A 25 19.75 -28.75 -1.30
CA PHE A 25 20.18 -27.41 -0.86
C PHE A 25 19.45 -26.27 -1.60
N ILE A 26 19.42 -26.33 -2.93
CA ILE A 26 18.73 -25.33 -3.77
C ILE A 26 17.22 -25.33 -3.49
N LYS A 27 16.60 -26.52 -3.41
CA LYS A 27 15.17 -26.66 -3.14
C LYS A 27 14.78 -26.17 -1.75
N SER A 28 15.64 -26.36 -0.74
CA SER A 28 15.43 -25.82 0.60
C SER A 28 15.45 -24.30 0.61
N MET A 29 16.43 -23.66 -0.05
CA MET A 29 16.41 -22.20 -0.21
C MET A 29 15.18 -21.73 -0.99
N ARG A 30 14.81 -22.42 -2.09
CA ARG A 30 13.62 -22.10 -2.91
C ARG A 30 12.31 -22.23 -2.14
N GLY A 31 12.22 -23.27 -1.31
CA GLY A 31 11.09 -23.56 -0.43
C GLY A 31 11.05 -22.72 0.84
N SER A 32 12.01 -21.79 1.00
CA SER A 32 12.12 -20.89 2.14
C SER A 32 12.30 -21.61 3.48
N ASP A 33 13.08 -22.69 3.47
CA ASP A 33 13.47 -23.45 4.67
C ASP A 33 14.96 -23.18 4.99
N PRO A 34 15.25 -22.22 5.90
CA PRO A 34 16.64 -21.89 6.25
C PRO A 34 17.34 -23.02 7.01
N ASP A 35 16.63 -23.80 7.82
CA ASP A 35 17.20 -24.89 8.61
C ASP A 35 17.69 -26.01 7.69
N ALA A 36 16.85 -26.43 6.73
CA ALA A 36 17.22 -27.44 5.75
C ALA A 36 18.33 -26.93 4.81
N ALA A 37 18.30 -25.64 4.42
CA ALA A 37 19.35 -25.06 3.59
C ALA A 37 20.72 -25.12 4.28
N VAL A 38 20.80 -24.75 5.56
CA VAL A 38 22.04 -24.86 6.35
C VAL A 38 22.47 -26.31 6.48
N TYR A 39 21.56 -27.23 6.80
CA TYR A 39 21.90 -28.65 6.92
C TYR A 39 22.53 -29.22 5.65
N TRP A 40 21.92 -29.00 4.48
CA TRP A 40 22.45 -29.52 3.22
C TRP A 40 23.77 -28.85 2.83
N MET A 41 23.93 -27.56 3.13
CA MET A 41 25.19 -26.85 2.92
C MET A 41 26.32 -27.48 3.75
N VAL A 42 26.10 -27.63 5.06
CA VAL A 42 27.09 -28.22 5.97
C VAL A 42 27.38 -29.67 5.59
N ARG A 43 26.36 -30.47 5.21
CA ARG A 43 26.56 -31.85 4.72
C ARG A 43 27.51 -31.89 3.53
N MET A 44 27.42 -30.96 2.57
CA MET A 44 28.35 -30.87 1.46
C MET A 44 29.77 -30.52 1.91
N LEU A 45 29.92 -29.57 2.84
CA LEU A 45 31.22 -29.15 3.38
C LEU A 45 31.92 -30.30 4.12
N GLU A 46 31.22 -30.98 5.01
CA GLU A 46 31.73 -32.15 5.75
C GLU A 46 32.08 -33.32 4.82
N ALA A 47 31.39 -33.42 3.68
CA ALA A 47 31.68 -34.39 2.64
C ALA A 47 32.82 -33.96 1.68
N GLY A 48 33.45 -32.82 1.95
CA GLY A 48 34.61 -32.32 1.19
C GLY A 48 34.25 -31.63 -0.13
N GLU A 49 33.01 -31.18 -0.33
CA GLU A 49 32.63 -30.36 -1.48
C GLU A 49 33.43 -29.05 -1.53
N GLU A 50 33.75 -28.58 -2.73
CA GLU A 50 34.48 -27.34 -2.93
C GLU A 50 33.59 -26.14 -2.52
N PRO A 51 33.97 -25.33 -1.51
CA PRO A 51 33.06 -24.29 -1.01
C PRO A 51 32.67 -23.24 -2.06
N ARG A 52 33.56 -22.90 -3.02
CA ARG A 52 33.18 -21.99 -4.11
C ARG A 52 32.12 -22.60 -5.02
N PHE A 53 31.99 -23.92 -5.11
CA PHE A 53 30.87 -24.55 -5.82
C PHE A 53 29.55 -24.18 -5.17
N ILE A 54 29.44 -24.33 -3.85
CA ILE A 54 28.25 -23.98 -3.07
C ILE A 54 27.94 -22.47 -3.21
N LEU A 55 28.95 -21.61 -3.05
CA LEU A 55 28.80 -20.16 -3.19
C LEU A 55 28.40 -19.75 -4.61
N ARG A 56 28.94 -20.38 -5.66
CA ARG A 56 28.48 -20.18 -7.05
C ARG A 56 27.00 -20.53 -7.19
N ARG A 57 26.54 -21.61 -6.54
CA ARG A 57 25.10 -21.98 -6.53
C ARG A 57 24.25 -20.93 -5.82
N MET A 58 24.72 -20.33 -4.72
CA MET A 58 24.03 -19.21 -4.05
C MET A 58 23.95 -17.96 -4.94
N VAL A 59 25.03 -17.60 -5.64
CA VAL A 59 25.05 -16.45 -6.57
C VAL A 59 24.04 -16.65 -7.70
N ILE A 60 23.98 -17.86 -8.28
CA ILE A 60 22.97 -18.22 -9.30
C ILE A 60 21.56 -18.12 -8.70
N PHE A 61 21.35 -18.73 -7.53
CA PHE A 61 20.07 -18.74 -6.83
C PHE A 61 19.54 -17.31 -6.57
N ALA A 62 20.42 -16.39 -6.17
CA ALA A 62 20.04 -15.01 -5.90
C ALA A 62 19.41 -14.32 -7.13
N SER A 63 19.83 -14.68 -8.34
CA SER A 63 19.25 -14.13 -9.58
C SER A 63 18.10 -14.99 -10.15
N GLU A 64 18.14 -16.31 -9.93
CA GLU A 64 17.17 -17.28 -10.46
C GLU A 64 15.86 -17.30 -9.66
N ASP A 65 15.97 -17.32 -8.33
CA ASP A 65 14.86 -17.63 -7.42
C ASP A 65 14.46 -16.47 -6.50
N VAL A 66 15.33 -15.47 -6.32
CA VAL A 66 15.03 -14.23 -5.59
C VAL A 66 14.81 -13.07 -6.57
N GLY A 67 15.74 -12.86 -7.51
CA GLY A 67 15.60 -11.87 -8.56
C GLY A 67 15.45 -10.44 -8.03
N ASN A 68 14.56 -9.65 -8.63
CA ASN A 68 14.32 -8.28 -8.17
C ASN A 68 13.31 -8.21 -7.02
N ALA A 69 12.79 -9.35 -6.52
CA ALA A 69 11.93 -9.32 -5.33
C ALA A 69 12.73 -8.84 -4.12
N ASP A 70 14.02 -9.15 -4.10
CA ASP A 70 15.01 -8.49 -3.28
C ASP A 70 16.35 -8.37 -4.04
N ALA A 71 16.60 -7.18 -4.60
CA ALA A 71 17.81 -6.91 -5.38
C ALA A 71 19.12 -6.97 -4.56
N GLN A 72 19.06 -6.94 -3.22
CA GLN A 72 20.27 -7.07 -2.39
C GLN A 72 20.79 -8.51 -2.32
N ALA A 73 19.96 -9.51 -2.62
CA ALA A 73 20.32 -10.92 -2.52
C ALA A 73 21.58 -11.29 -3.33
N LEU A 74 21.71 -10.74 -4.54
CA LEU A 74 22.91 -10.96 -5.37
C LEU A 74 24.15 -10.36 -4.71
N GLY A 75 24.04 -9.16 -4.16
CA GLY A 75 25.11 -8.50 -3.42
C GLY A 75 25.54 -9.29 -2.18
N VAL A 76 24.58 -9.83 -1.41
CA VAL A 76 24.84 -10.69 -0.24
C VAL A 76 25.58 -11.96 -0.65
N ALA A 77 25.15 -12.65 -1.70
CA ALA A 77 25.78 -13.88 -2.17
C ALA A 77 27.21 -13.63 -2.69
N VAL A 78 27.43 -12.53 -3.43
CA VAL A 78 28.77 -12.14 -3.90
C VAL A 78 29.67 -11.73 -2.74
N ALA A 79 29.14 -11.00 -1.75
CA ALA A 79 29.90 -10.62 -0.57
C ALA A 79 30.31 -11.86 0.24
N ALA A 80 29.44 -12.86 0.37
CA ALA A 80 29.78 -14.12 1.03
C ALA A 80 30.86 -14.90 0.26
N LEU A 81 30.84 -14.87 -1.07
CA LEU A 81 31.91 -15.46 -1.89
C LEU A 81 33.25 -14.77 -1.62
N HIS A 82 33.31 -13.44 -1.67
CA HIS A 82 34.54 -12.71 -1.38
C HIS A 82 35.02 -12.88 0.06
N ALA A 83 34.09 -12.87 1.03
CA ALA A 83 34.41 -13.11 2.42
C ALA A 83 35.00 -14.52 2.63
N PHE A 84 34.44 -15.53 1.95
CA PHE A 84 35.02 -16.87 1.96
C PHE A 84 36.41 -16.90 1.33
N GLU A 85 36.62 -16.23 0.19
CA GLU A 85 37.94 -16.20 -0.46
C GLU A 85 39.02 -15.52 0.37
N LEU A 86 38.62 -14.54 1.19
CA LEU A 86 39.51 -13.86 2.12
C LEU A 86 39.83 -14.73 3.36
N VAL A 87 38.83 -15.42 3.90
CA VAL A 87 38.93 -16.08 5.22
C VAL A 87 39.31 -17.56 5.11
N GLY A 88 38.75 -18.30 4.14
CA GLY A 88 38.90 -19.75 4.03
C GLY A 88 38.16 -20.53 5.12
N LEU A 89 38.19 -21.87 5.06
CA LEU A 89 37.70 -22.72 6.16
C LEU A 89 38.73 -22.78 7.30
N PRO A 90 38.30 -22.91 8.57
CA PRO A 90 36.93 -23.19 9.02
C PRO A 90 35.99 -21.96 9.13
N GLU A 91 36.49 -20.75 9.38
CA GLU A 91 35.65 -19.57 9.68
C GLU A 91 34.79 -19.10 8.50
N GLY A 92 35.18 -19.43 7.27
CA GLY A 92 34.44 -19.13 6.04
C GLY A 92 33.05 -19.76 5.98
N ILE A 93 32.75 -20.75 6.82
CA ILE A 93 31.40 -21.30 6.97
C ILE A 93 30.40 -20.25 7.49
N LEU A 94 30.85 -19.26 8.25
CA LEU A 94 29.99 -18.22 8.84
C LEU A 94 29.37 -17.31 7.77
N PRO A 95 30.14 -16.64 6.89
CA PRO A 95 29.56 -15.84 5.81
C PRO A 95 28.73 -16.69 4.82
N MET A 96 29.11 -17.96 4.60
CA MET A 96 28.31 -18.88 3.80
C MET A 96 26.94 -19.15 4.42
N THR A 97 26.90 -19.42 5.72
CA THR A 97 25.65 -19.68 6.48
C THR A 97 24.77 -18.43 6.50
N GLN A 98 25.36 -17.26 6.69
CA GLN A 98 24.64 -15.99 6.65
C GLN A 98 23.98 -15.77 5.27
N ALA A 99 24.68 -16.03 4.17
CA ALA A 99 24.09 -15.93 2.85
C ALA A 99 23.01 -17.00 2.59
N ALA A 100 23.23 -18.26 3.01
CA ALA A 100 22.25 -19.34 2.85
C ALA A 100 20.90 -18.99 3.50
N THR A 101 20.97 -18.53 4.75
CA THR A 101 19.79 -18.15 5.54
C THR A 101 19.12 -16.89 5.00
N TYR A 102 19.90 -15.89 4.57
CA TYR A 102 19.35 -14.71 3.88
C TYR A 102 18.55 -15.12 2.63
N LEU A 103 19.15 -15.92 1.74
CA LEU A 103 18.52 -16.35 0.49
C LEU A 103 17.28 -17.22 0.74
N ALA A 104 17.32 -18.10 1.74
CA ALA A 104 16.17 -18.89 2.15
C ALA A 104 15.01 -17.99 2.65
N CYS A 105 15.29 -16.95 3.42
CA CYS A 105 14.27 -16.05 3.96
C CYS A 105 13.82 -14.93 3.01
N ALA A 106 14.57 -14.67 1.93
CA ALA A 106 14.25 -13.61 0.97
C ALA A 106 12.91 -13.88 0.22
N PRO A 107 12.18 -12.83 -0.18
CA PRO A 107 11.02 -12.99 -1.06
C PRO A 107 11.45 -13.65 -2.38
N LYS A 108 10.62 -14.54 -2.93
CA LYS A 108 10.98 -15.34 -4.10
C LYS A 108 10.37 -14.77 -5.38
N SER A 109 11.17 -14.71 -6.44
CA SER A 109 10.69 -14.43 -7.79
C SER A 109 11.59 -15.06 -8.84
N ASN A 110 10.95 -15.69 -9.83
CA ASN A 110 11.62 -16.20 -11.03
C ASN A 110 11.38 -15.33 -12.27
N ALA A 111 10.90 -14.10 -12.09
CA ALA A 111 10.59 -13.19 -13.20
C ALA A 111 11.83 -12.85 -14.06
N VAL A 112 12.99 -12.68 -13.41
CA VAL A 112 14.26 -12.36 -14.10
C VAL A 112 14.70 -13.51 -15.00
N ILE A 113 14.75 -14.75 -14.49
CA ILE A 113 15.17 -15.91 -15.29
C ILE A 113 14.19 -16.22 -16.43
N LYS A 114 12.88 -16.07 -16.19
CA LYS A 114 11.86 -16.21 -17.25
C LYS A 114 12.03 -15.16 -18.35
N ALA A 115 12.33 -13.91 -17.99
CA ALA A 115 12.58 -12.85 -18.96
C ALA A 115 13.79 -13.17 -19.85
N ALA A 116 14.90 -13.59 -19.24
CA ALA A 116 16.12 -13.92 -19.96
C ALA A 116 15.92 -15.08 -20.94
N PHE A 117 15.27 -16.17 -20.51
CA PHE A 117 15.05 -17.31 -21.40
C PHE A 117 14.04 -17.04 -22.50
N SER A 118 12.96 -16.30 -22.20
CA SER A 118 11.99 -15.91 -23.21
C SER A 118 12.61 -15.02 -24.30
N ALA A 119 13.46 -14.07 -23.92
CA ALA A 119 14.18 -13.24 -24.89
C ALA A 119 15.18 -14.06 -25.71
N ARG A 120 15.88 -15.02 -25.09
CA ARG A 120 16.79 -15.92 -25.79
C ARG A 120 16.08 -16.77 -26.83
N ASP A 121 14.89 -17.26 -26.52
CA ASP A 121 14.11 -18.10 -27.42
C ASP A 121 13.62 -17.29 -28.63
N ASP A 122 13.17 -16.05 -28.43
CA ASP A 122 12.76 -15.16 -29.54
C ASP A 122 13.97 -14.78 -30.43
N VAL A 123 15.14 -14.52 -29.84
CA VAL A 123 16.38 -14.26 -30.62
C VAL A 123 16.76 -15.48 -31.47
N ARG A 124 16.61 -16.69 -30.93
CA ARG A 124 16.86 -17.94 -31.69
C ARG A 124 15.84 -18.16 -32.80
N ALA A 125 14.58 -17.80 -32.56
CA ALA A 125 13.50 -17.99 -33.51
C ALA A 125 13.55 -16.97 -34.66
N HIS A 126 13.87 -15.71 -34.39
CA HIS A 126 13.79 -14.61 -35.36
C HIS A 126 15.13 -14.18 -35.94
N GLY A 127 16.25 -14.59 -35.35
CA GLY A 127 17.59 -14.17 -35.77
C GLY A 127 17.83 -12.67 -35.52
N ALA A 128 18.52 -12.00 -36.44
CA ALA A 128 18.96 -10.62 -36.29
C ALA A 128 17.90 -9.61 -36.78
N LEU A 129 16.81 -9.46 -36.01
CA LEU A 129 15.83 -8.40 -36.28
C LEU A 129 16.51 -7.01 -36.27
N PRO A 130 16.15 -6.10 -37.20
CA PRO A 130 16.79 -4.80 -37.30
C PRO A 130 16.47 -3.92 -36.08
N VAL A 131 17.48 -3.20 -35.59
CA VAL A 131 17.27 -2.13 -34.59
C VAL A 131 16.39 -1.03 -35.22
N PRO A 132 15.33 -0.56 -34.54
CA PRO A 132 14.50 0.56 -35.02
C PRO A 132 15.36 1.77 -35.40
N LEU A 133 15.09 2.41 -36.54
CA LEU A 133 15.93 3.49 -37.11
C LEU A 133 16.18 4.63 -36.12
N LYS A 134 15.16 5.01 -35.35
CA LYS A 134 15.22 6.05 -34.31
C LYS A 134 16.16 5.71 -33.15
N LEU A 135 16.45 4.43 -32.89
CA LEU A 135 17.39 4.01 -31.85
C LEU A 135 18.82 3.85 -32.38
N ARG A 136 19.04 3.96 -33.69
CA ARG A 136 20.38 3.82 -34.29
C ARG A 136 21.20 5.08 -34.08
N ASN A 137 22.48 4.88 -33.80
CA ASN A 137 23.44 5.99 -33.77
C ASN A 137 23.64 6.58 -35.18
N ALA A 138 23.77 7.91 -35.28
CA ALA A 138 23.95 8.64 -36.53
C ALA A 138 25.23 9.50 -36.56
N PRO A 139 26.43 8.89 -36.43
CA PRO A 139 27.68 9.63 -36.33
C PRO A 139 28.06 10.37 -37.63
N THR A 140 27.76 9.81 -38.81
CA THR A 140 28.15 10.39 -40.12
C THR A 140 27.04 11.24 -40.75
N GLY A 141 27.41 12.12 -41.70
CA GLY A 141 26.43 12.93 -42.46
C GLY A 141 25.43 12.06 -43.22
N LEU A 142 25.92 11.03 -43.92
CA LEU A 142 25.10 10.07 -44.66
C LEU A 142 24.08 9.36 -43.76
N MET A 143 24.45 9.00 -42.52
CA MET A 143 23.51 8.35 -41.60
C MET A 143 22.37 9.28 -41.16
N ARG A 144 22.66 10.58 -40.99
CA ARG A 144 21.63 11.59 -40.69
C ARG A 144 20.70 11.81 -41.87
N GLU A 145 21.23 11.81 -43.09
CA GLU A 145 20.43 11.87 -44.33
C GLU A 145 19.50 10.65 -44.45
N LEU A 146 19.99 9.47 -44.07
CA LEU A 146 19.20 8.23 -43.99
C LEU A 146 18.28 8.16 -42.76
N SER A 147 18.09 9.28 -42.04
CA SER A 147 17.19 9.40 -40.88
C SER A 147 17.53 8.51 -39.69
N TYR A 148 18.79 8.08 -39.53
CA TYR A 148 19.22 7.37 -38.33
C TYR A 148 19.10 8.30 -37.12
N GLY A 149 18.55 7.79 -36.02
CA GLY A 149 18.32 8.57 -34.80
C GLY A 149 17.20 9.61 -34.91
N LYS A 150 16.61 9.82 -36.10
CA LYS A 150 15.55 10.81 -36.30
C LYS A 150 14.28 10.36 -35.58
N GLY A 151 13.74 11.25 -34.75
CA GLY A 151 12.50 11.01 -34.00
C GLY A 151 12.67 10.31 -32.66
N TYR A 152 13.91 10.04 -32.22
CA TYR A 152 14.17 9.58 -30.86
C TYR A 152 13.74 10.63 -29.83
N GLN A 153 13.02 10.21 -28.81
CA GLN A 153 12.61 11.08 -27.72
C GLN A 153 13.50 10.81 -26.51
N TYR A 154 14.25 11.82 -26.07
CA TYR A 154 15.14 11.68 -24.92
C TYR A 154 14.34 11.67 -23.62
N PRO A 155 14.26 10.55 -22.86
CA PRO A 155 13.31 10.43 -21.75
C PRO A 155 13.47 11.49 -20.66
N HIS A 156 14.68 12.01 -20.43
CA HIS A 156 14.94 13.00 -19.38
C HIS A 156 14.29 14.36 -19.66
N ASP A 157 13.94 14.66 -20.91
CA ASP A 157 13.24 15.90 -21.29
C ASP A 157 11.73 15.84 -20.99
N PHE A 158 11.21 14.67 -20.58
CA PHE A 158 9.80 14.46 -20.27
C PHE A 158 9.56 14.34 -18.76
N GLY A 159 8.36 14.76 -18.33
CA GLY A 159 7.94 14.67 -16.93
C GLY A 159 8.03 13.22 -16.39
N GLY A 160 8.66 13.05 -15.22
CA GLY A 160 8.89 11.74 -14.63
C GLY A 160 10.00 10.91 -15.30
N HIS A 161 10.78 11.53 -16.19
CA HIS A 161 11.88 10.92 -16.95
C HIS A 161 11.47 9.68 -17.75
N HIS A 162 10.25 9.70 -18.30
CA HIS A 162 9.69 8.60 -19.08
C HIS A 162 8.92 9.12 -20.30
N VAL A 163 9.14 8.44 -21.43
CA VAL A 163 8.40 8.66 -22.68
C VAL A 163 7.89 7.31 -23.20
N ARG A 164 6.61 7.25 -23.58
CA ARG A 164 6.02 6.04 -24.17
C ARG A 164 6.48 5.95 -25.62
N GLU A 165 7.46 5.10 -25.86
CA GLU A 165 8.09 4.92 -27.15
C GLU A 165 8.34 3.43 -27.42
N GLN A 166 8.23 3.00 -28.67
CA GLN A 166 8.63 1.64 -29.08
C GLN A 166 10.15 1.50 -29.04
N TYR A 167 10.65 0.50 -28.29
CA TYR A 167 12.08 0.17 -28.23
C TYR A 167 12.42 -1.18 -28.88
N LEU A 168 11.50 -2.13 -28.88
CA LEU A 168 11.66 -3.43 -29.56
C LEU A 168 11.49 -3.28 -31.08
N PRO A 169 12.06 -4.19 -31.90
CA PRO A 169 11.76 -4.27 -33.32
C PRO A 169 10.26 -4.45 -33.58
N ASP A 170 9.78 -4.04 -34.76
CA ASP A 170 8.34 -4.08 -35.11
C ASP A 170 7.74 -5.48 -34.94
N THR A 171 8.50 -6.53 -35.25
CA THR A 171 8.08 -7.94 -35.08
C THR A 171 7.80 -8.33 -33.63
N LEU A 172 8.33 -7.58 -32.66
CA LEU A 172 8.26 -7.86 -31.23
C LEU A 172 7.63 -6.70 -30.43
N GLU A 173 6.93 -5.77 -31.08
CA GLU A 173 6.43 -4.53 -30.46
C GLU A 173 5.63 -4.79 -29.17
N ASP A 174 4.74 -5.78 -29.18
CA ASP A 174 3.89 -6.14 -28.03
C ASP A 174 4.51 -7.18 -27.08
N ARG A 175 5.74 -7.62 -27.36
CA ARG A 175 6.38 -8.70 -26.60
C ARG A 175 6.78 -8.23 -25.21
N ARG A 176 6.49 -9.08 -24.21
CA ARG A 176 6.80 -8.84 -22.80
C ARG A 176 7.69 -9.95 -22.28
N TYR A 177 8.92 -9.60 -21.96
CA TYR A 177 9.86 -10.52 -21.31
C TYR A 177 9.78 -10.46 -19.80
N TYR A 178 9.82 -9.24 -19.25
CA TYR A 178 9.81 -9.04 -17.82
C TYR A 178 8.39 -8.74 -17.31
N VAL A 179 7.87 -9.71 -16.56
CA VAL A 179 6.58 -9.67 -15.85
C VAL A 179 6.90 -9.86 -14.37
N PRO A 180 7.02 -8.75 -13.59
CA PRO A 180 7.33 -8.82 -12.16
C PRO A 180 6.26 -9.62 -11.40
N SER A 181 6.67 -10.29 -10.33
CA SER A 181 5.73 -10.90 -9.38
C SER A 181 5.13 -9.85 -8.44
N ASP A 182 4.26 -10.30 -7.54
CA ASP A 182 3.73 -9.52 -6.43
C ASP A 182 4.59 -9.62 -5.16
N GLN A 183 5.77 -10.23 -5.23
CA GLN A 183 6.63 -10.48 -4.09
C GLN A 183 7.68 -9.38 -3.91
N GLY A 184 7.88 -8.94 -2.66
CA GLY A 184 8.93 -8.00 -2.29
C GLY A 184 8.90 -6.72 -3.12
N HIS A 185 10.06 -6.27 -3.59
CA HIS A 185 10.19 -5.03 -4.36
C HIS A 185 9.61 -5.13 -5.79
N GLU A 186 9.35 -6.33 -6.30
CA GLU A 186 8.76 -6.50 -7.64
C GLU A 186 7.35 -5.96 -7.75
N GLN A 187 6.59 -5.89 -6.64
CA GLN A 187 5.30 -5.23 -6.63
C GLN A 187 5.41 -3.77 -7.09
N VAL A 188 6.34 -3.00 -6.50
CA VAL A 188 6.58 -1.59 -6.84
C VAL A 188 7.04 -1.44 -8.29
N ILE A 189 7.86 -2.38 -8.77
CA ILE A 189 8.32 -2.41 -10.16
C ILE A 189 7.14 -2.70 -11.10
N GLY A 190 6.30 -3.68 -10.78
CA GLY A 190 5.11 -4.06 -11.53
C GLY A 190 4.13 -2.90 -11.69
N GLU A 191 3.82 -2.21 -10.60
CA GLU A 191 2.96 -1.01 -10.60
C GLU A 191 3.53 0.11 -11.47
N ARG A 192 4.85 0.35 -11.40
CA ARG A 192 5.53 1.35 -12.24
C ARG A 192 5.45 0.98 -13.72
N LEU A 193 5.72 -0.28 -14.06
CA LEU A 193 5.65 -0.77 -15.45
C LEU A 193 4.23 -0.73 -16.01
N ALA A 194 3.22 -1.16 -15.24
CA ALA A 194 1.82 -1.12 -15.66
C ALA A 194 1.36 0.31 -15.98
N ARG A 195 1.75 1.28 -15.14
CA ARG A 195 1.51 2.71 -15.37
C ARG A 195 2.19 3.22 -16.65
N TRP A 196 3.46 2.90 -16.85
CA TRP A 196 4.21 3.34 -18.05
C TRP A 196 3.66 2.76 -19.35
N ARG A 197 3.14 1.53 -19.30
CA ARG A 197 2.58 0.85 -20.47
C ARG A 197 1.11 1.22 -20.75
N GLY A 198 0.46 1.95 -19.84
CA GLY A 198 -0.96 2.29 -19.96
C GLY A 198 -1.90 1.08 -19.79
N GLU A 199 -1.41 -0.02 -19.22
CA GLU A 199 -2.22 -1.18 -18.79
C GLU A 199 -2.91 -0.97 -17.45
N ALA A 200 -2.50 0.07 -16.74
CA ALA A 200 -3.26 0.56 -15.62
C ALA A 200 -4.60 1.12 -16.12
N SER A 201 -5.65 0.30 -16.12
CA SER A 201 -7.02 0.76 -15.89
C SER A 201 -7.13 1.24 -14.44
N ALA A 202 -6.31 2.22 -14.04
CA ALA A 202 -6.02 2.64 -12.66
C ALA A 202 -6.51 1.66 -11.55
N PRO A 203 -5.70 0.66 -11.13
CA PRO A 203 -5.92 0.14 -9.77
C PRO A 203 -4.68 -0.48 -9.07
N GLY A 204 -4.65 -0.40 -7.74
CA GLY A 204 -3.92 -1.36 -6.88
C GLY A 204 -2.65 -0.85 -6.19
N ALA A 205 -2.74 0.19 -5.36
CA ALA A 205 -1.80 0.32 -4.25
C ALA A 205 -2.16 -0.73 -3.17
N PRO A 206 -1.22 -1.22 -2.34
CA PRO A 206 -1.56 -2.08 -1.20
C PRO A 206 -2.73 -1.48 -0.41
N GLN A 207 -3.67 -2.30 0.08
CA GLN A 207 -4.94 -1.80 0.64
C GLN A 207 -4.75 -0.73 1.74
N ALA A 208 -3.67 -0.85 2.53
CA ALA A 208 -3.26 0.16 3.52
C ALA A 208 -2.73 1.47 2.89
N ASP A 209 -2.00 1.40 1.76
CA ASP A 209 -1.48 2.55 1.02
C ASP A 209 -2.58 3.28 0.22
N ARG A 210 -3.57 2.55 -0.30
CA ARG A 210 -4.73 3.13 -0.99
C ARG A 210 -5.62 3.95 -0.04
N MET A 211 -5.97 3.38 1.11
CA MET A 211 -6.77 4.09 2.12
C MET A 211 -6.01 5.30 2.68
N ALA A 212 -4.72 5.14 3.00
CA ALA A 212 -3.87 6.24 3.45
C ALA A 212 -3.83 7.39 2.43
N ARG A 213 -3.71 7.08 1.13
CA ARG A 213 -3.73 8.08 0.07
C ARG A 213 -5.08 8.79 -0.06
N ALA A 214 -6.20 8.06 0.05
CA ALA A 214 -7.53 8.67 0.06
C ALA A 214 -7.72 9.61 1.26
N ILE A 215 -7.30 9.17 2.46
CA ILE A 215 -7.31 9.99 3.68
C ILE A 215 -6.45 11.25 3.48
N ALA A 216 -5.24 11.11 2.94
CA ALA A 216 -4.35 12.25 2.69
C ALA A 216 -4.96 13.25 1.70
N LEU A 217 -5.70 12.81 0.68
CA LEU A 217 -6.39 13.69 -0.26
C LEU A 217 -7.63 14.36 0.37
N PHE A 218 -8.39 13.65 1.20
CA PHE A 218 -9.45 14.26 2.00
C PHE A 218 -8.90 15.33 2.94
N ASP A 219 -7.78 15.05 3.60
CA ASP A 219 -7.10 15.96 4.50
C ASP A 219 -6.55 17.17 3.75
N ALA A 220 -5.92 16.96 2.60
CA ALA A 220 -5.43 18.05 1.75
C ALA A 220 -6.57 18.94 1.23
N ALA A 221 -7.74 18.36 0.97
CA ALA A 221 -8.93 19.14 0.64
C ALA A 221 -9.39 19.95 1.85
N ASN A 222 -9.58 19.31 3.02
CA ASN A 222 -10.02 19.94 4.27
C ASN A 222 -9.03 20.93 4.88
N ALA A 223 -7.74 20.80 4.58
CA ALA A 223 -6.70 21.74 4.98
C ALA A 223 -6.85 23.12 4.31
N LYS A 224 -7.63 23.21 3.23
CA LYS A 224 -7.95 24.48 2.53
C LYS A 224 -9.09 25.26 3.19
N ASP A 225 -9.68 24.76 4.28
CA ASP A 225 -10.69 25.50 5.03
C ASP A 225 -10.11 26.81 5.59
N PRO A 226 -10.62 27.98 5.20
CA PRO A 226 -10.13 29.26 5.72
C PRO A 226 -10.55 29.50 7.18
N ASN A 227 -11.50 28.72 7.71
CA ASN A 227 -11.91 28.81 9.11
C ASN A 227 -11.00 27.92 9.95
N THR A 228 -10.47 28.45 11.05
CA THR A 228 -9.60 27.70 11.95
C THR A 228 -10.22 27.52 13.33
N ILE A 229 -9.85 26.45 14.03
CA ILE A 229 -10.11 26.24 15.45
C ILE A 229 -8.81 25.97 16.19
N MET A 230 -8.76 26.36 17.47
CA MET A 230 -7.59 26.15 18.33
C MET A 230 -7.59 24.71 18.86
N VAL A 231 -6.49 23.99 18.62
CA VAL A 231 -6.25 22.65 19.16
C VAL A 231 -4.88 22.66 19.82
N ASN A 232 -4.83 22.43 21.14
CA ASN A 232 -3.58 22.45 21.93
C ASN A 232 -2.74 23.72 21.69
N GLY A 233 -3.39 24.88 21.59
CA GLY A 233 -2.72 26.17 21.36
C GLY A 233 -2.32 26.45 19.91
N VAL A 234 -2.63 25.57 18.95
CA VAL A 234 -2.33 25.75 17.52
C VAL A 234 -3.62 25.96 16.73
N ALA A 235 -3.66 27.00 15.90
CA ALA A 235 -4.76 27.22 14.96
C ALA A 235 -4.68 26.21 13.81
N ARG A 236 -5.73 25.41 13.60
CA ARG A 236 -5.81 24.40 12.53
C ARG A 236 -7.11 24.53 11.74
N PRO A 237 -7.14 24.18 10.43
CA PRO A 237 -8.36 24.23 9.62
C PRO A 237 -9.51 23.44 10.25
N ARG A 238 -10.70 24.05 10.36
CA ARG A 238 -11.82 23.54 11.15
C ARG A 238 -12.32 22.20 10.64
N GLU A 239 -12.63 22.07 9.35
CA GLU A 239 -13.16 20.81 8.81
C GLU A 239 -12.11 19.68 8.84
N LEU A 240 -10.81 19.98 8.77
CA LEU A 240 -9.75 18.96 8.93
C LEU A 240 -9.78 18.38 10.36
N VAL A 241 -9.82 19.24 11.36
CA VAL A 241 -9.88 18.80 12.76
C VAL A 241 -11.18 18.06 13.06
N GLN A 242 -12.32 18.47 12.49
CA GLN A 242 -13.58 17.76 12.66
C GLN A 242 -13.52 16.35 12.05
N ALA A 243 -12.95 16.20 10.85
CA ALA A 243 -12.75 14.89 10.23
C ALA A 243 -11.83 14.00 11.09
N GLU A 244 -10.75 14.54 11.64
CA GLU A 244 -9.85 13.83 12.56
C GLU A 244 -10.55 13.33 13.82
N ARG A 245 -11.33 14.18 14.47
CA ARG A 245 -12.10 13.83 15.67
C ARG A 245 -13.11 12.73 15.39
N LEU A 246 -13.80 12.80 14.25
CA LEU A 246 -14.76 11.78 13.87
C LEU A 246 -14.07 10.43 13.59
N SER A 247 -12.94 10.42 12.87
CA SER A 247 -12.14 9.21 12.65
C SER A 247 -11.65 8.60 13.97
N ALA A 248 -11.16 9.41 14.91
CA ALA A 248 -10.69 8.95 16.21
C ALA A 248 -11.80 8.32 17.07
N TRP A 249 -13.05 8.75 16.89
CA TRP A 249 -14.21 8.11 17.53
C TRP A 249 -14.56 6.78 16.87
N VAL A 250 -14.52 6.69 15.54
CA VAL A 250 -14.73 5.42 14.82
C VAL A 250 -13.68 4.38 15.24
N GLU A 251 -12.41 4.76 15.31
CA GLU A 251 -11.33 3.85 15.75
C GLU A 251 -11.50 3.36 17.19
N ARG A 252 -12.00 4.22 18.10
CA ARG A 252 -12.31 3.83 19.48
C ARG A 252 -13.51 2.89 19.59
N LEU A 253 -14.56 3.14 18.81
CA LEU A 253 -15.80 2.35 18.86
C LEU A 253 -15.65 1.00 18.14
N ALA A 254 -14.94 0.99 17.02
CA ALA A 254 -14.73 -0.18 16.18
C ALA A 254 -13.29 -0.18 15.64
N PRO A 255 -12.32 -0.72 16.39
CA PRO A 255 -10.93 -0.83 15.93
C PRO A 255 -10.78 -1.62 14.62
N ASP A 256 -11.69 -2.56 14.37
CA ASP A 256 -11.77 -3.37 13.15
C ASP A 256 -12.80 -2.83 12.14
N ALA A 257 -13.17 -1.54 12.25
CA ALA A 257 -14.10 -0.87 11.35
C ALA A 257 -13.77 -1.14 9.88
N SER A 258 -14.81 -1.33 9.06
CA SER A 258 -14.66 -1.54 7.63
C SER A 258 -13.94 -0.36 6.97
N GLU A 259 -13.25 -0.63 5.86
CA GLU A 259 -12.59 0.41 5.07
C GLU A 259 -13.59 1.49 4.61
N ALA A 260 -14.81 1.09 4.23
CA ALA A 260 -15.87 2.01 3.83
C ALA A 260 -16.29 2.94 4.99
N LEU A 261 -16.40 2.43 6.22
CA LEU A 261 -16.71 3.23 7.39
C LEU A 261 -15.60 4.24 7.70
N ARG A 262 -14.33 3.82 7.66
CA ARG A 262 -13.18 4.72 7.90
C ARG A 262 -13.13 5.86 6.89
N LEU A 263 -13.34 5.55 5.60
CA LEU A 263 -13.39 6.54 4.52
C LEU A 263 -14.61 7.47 4.63
N ALA A 264 -15.78 6.93 4.99
CA ALA A 264 -16.99 7.73 5.23
C ALA A 264 -16.79 8.72 6.39
N ALA A 265 -16.27 8.23 7.52
CA ALA A 265 -15.95 9.07 8.68
C ALA A 265 -14.98 10.20 8.32
N ARG A 266 -13.90 9.91 7.60
CA ARG A 266 -12.93 10.95 7.19
C ARG A 266 -13.50 11.97 6.21
N SER A 267 -14.51 11.59 5.42
CA SER A 267 -15.08 12.43 4.34
C SER A 267 -16.47 13.02 4.63
N GLN A 268 -17.05 12.78 5.81
CA GLN A 268 -18.44 13.10 6.15
C GLN A 268 -18.85 14.57 5.89
N HIS A 269 -17.93 15.52 6.10
CA HIS A 269 -18.12 16.97 5.86
C HIS A 269 -17.04 17.55 4.92
N LEU A 270 -16.56 16.75 3.96
CA LEU A 270 -15.51 17.14 3.03
C LEU A 270 -15.86 18.46 2.30
N ARG A 271 -14.96 19.45 2.36
CA ARG A 271 -15.11 20.76 1.68
C ARG A 271 -16.32 21.58 2.10
N ARG A 272 -16.83 21.41 3.33
CA ARG A 272 -18.07 22.05 3.78
C ARG A 272 -18.05 23.58 3.79
N TRP A 273 -16.91 24.22 4.00
CA TRP A 273 -16.79 25.70 3.94
C TRP A 273 -17.11 26.27 2.55
N GLU A 274 -17.00 25.48 1.49
CA GLU A 274 -17.36 25.89 0.13
C GLU A 274 -18.90 25.91 -0.07
N PHE A 275 -19.64 25.12 0.71
CA PHE A 275 -21.09 24.97 0.59
C PHE A 275 -21.84 25.73 1.70
N ARG A 276 -21.77 27.05 1.65
CA ARG A 276 -22.20 27.96 2.73
C ARG A 276 -23.73 27.97 2.95
N ARG A 277 -24.15 27.97 4.22
CA ARG A 277 -25.57 28.01 4.66
C ARG A 277 -26.28 29.32 4.31
N ASP A 278 -25.54 30.42 4.23
CA ASP A 278 -26.06 31.77 3.95
C ASP A 278 -26.64 31.90 2.52
N LYS A 279 -26.30 30.97 1.62
CA LYS A 279 -26.89 30.88 0.27
C LYS A 279 -28.30 30.28 0.23
N PHE A 280 -28.85 29.87 1.37
CA PHE A 280 -30.17 29.24 1.47
C PHE A 280 -31.13 30.09 2.32
N PRO A 281 -32.46 30.05 2.06
CA PRO A 281 -33.44 30.82 2.83
C PRO A 281 -33.34 30.60 4.35
N PRO A 282 -33.67 31.60 5.18
CA PRO A 282 -33.72 31.44 6.64
C PRO A 282 -34.82 30.45 7.06
N GLY A 283 -34.76 29.99 8.31
CA GLY A 283 -35.75 29.09 8.90
C GLY A 283 -35.54 27.61 8.58
N ARG A 284 -36.47 26.78 9.10
CA ARG A 284 -36.38 25.32 9.10
C ARG A 284 -36.34 24.71 7.70
N SER A 285 -37.21 25.17 6.80
CA SER A 285 -37.29 24.65 5.42
C SER A 285 -35.98 24.87 4.65
N GLY A 286 -35.42 26.08 4.72
CA GLY A 286 -34.14 26.38 4.10
C GLY A 286 -32.97 25.61 4.71
N TYR A 287 -32.97 25.40 6.04
CA TYR A 287 -31.97 24.56 6.71
C TYR A 287 -32.01 23.11 6.23
N LEU A 288 -33.20 22.51 6.12
CA LEU A 288 -33.36 21.14 5.65
C LEU A 288 -32.89 20.97 4.20
N LYS A 289 -33.21 21.94 3.33
CA LYS A 289 -32.72 21.96 1.94
C LYS A 289 -31.20 22.05 1.90
N TRP A 290 -30.60 23.01 2.60
CA TRP A 290 -29.14 23.15 2.68
C TRP A 290 -28.49 21.87 3.16
N ARG A 291 -28.98 21.28 4.25
CA ARG A 291 -28.42 20.04 4.83
C ARG A 291 -28.45 18.88 3.84
N ALA A 292 -29.56 18.70 3.12
CA ALA A 292 -29.68 17.63 2.12
C ALA A 292 -28.75 17.86 0.93
N SER A 293 -28.67 19.08 0.42
CA SER A 293 -27.77 19.43 -0.70
C SER A 293 -26.30 19.35 -0.31
N ALA A 294 -25.94 19.80 0.89
CA ALA A 294 -24.59 19.72 1.43
C ALA A 294 -24.14 18.27 1.54
N ALA A 295 -24.98 17.38 2.09
CA ALA A 295 -24.68 15.96 2.19
C ALA A 295 -24.36 15.33 0.82
N VAL A 296 -25.13 15.67 -0.22
CA VAL A 296 -24.86 15.22 -1.60
C VAL A 296 -23.54 15.77 -2.11
N PHE A 297 -23.28 17.07 -1.93
CA PHE A 297 -22.02 17.71 -2.32
C PHE A 297 -20.80 17.03 -1.68
N HIS A 298 -20.82 16.78 -0.36
CA HIS A 298 -19.70 16.11 0.33
C HIS A 298 -19.49 14.69 -0.19
N ALA A 299 -20.59 13.93 -0.36
CA ALA A 299 -20.53 12.55 -0.81
C ALA A 299 -20.02 12.42 -2.25
N ASP A 300 -20.41 13.35 -3.14
CA ASP A 300 -19.95 13.36 -4.53
C ASP A 300 -18.48 13.80 -4.63
N ALA A 301 -18.05 14.79 -3.81
CA ALA A 301 -16.64 15.16 -3.70
C ALA A 301 -15.77 14.00 -3.19
N ALA A 302 -16.27 13.25 -2.19
CA ALA A 302 -15.59 12.07 -1.69
C ALA A 302 -15.50 10.98 -2.76
N ALA A 303 -16.60 10.70 -3.47
CA ALA A 303 -16.64 9.70 -4.54
C ALA A 303 -15.67 10.03 -5.69
N HIS A 304 -15.47 11.31 -6.01
CA HIS A 304 -14.50 11.75 -7.00
C HIS A 304 -13.07 11.44 -6.58
N ILE A 305 -12.66 11.84 -5.37
CA ILE A 305 -11.31 11.53 -4.84
C ILE A 305 -11.10 10.02 -4.75
N LEU A 306 -12.09 9.26 -4.29
CA LEU A 306 -11.99 7.80 -4.23
C LEU A 306 -11.81 7.20 -5.63
N ALA A 307 -12.46 7.74 -6.65
CA ALA A 307 -12.28 7.29 -8.03
C ALA A 307 -10.86 7.60 -8.53
N GLU A 308 -10.32 8.79 -8.24
CA GLU A 308 -8.93 9.17 -8.57
C GLU A 308 -7.89 8.26 -7.90
N VAL A 309 -8.20 7.78 -6.69
CA VAL A 309 -7.35 6.85 -5.92
C VAL A 309 -7.50 5.40 -6.39
N GLY A 310 -8.48 5.09 -7.25
CA GLY A 310 -8.69 3.76 -7.81
C GLY A 310 -9.56 2.84 -6.93
N TYR A 311 -10.52 3.40 -6.19
CA TYR A 311 -11.55 2.60 -5.53
C TYR A 311 -12.60 2.11 -6.53
N ASP A 312 -12.99 0.84 -6.39
CA ASP A 312 -14.06 0.26 -7.18
C ASP A 312 -15.41 0.93 -6.93
N GLU A 313 -16.36 0.69 -7.84
CA GLU A 313 -17.70 1.27 -7.76
C GLU A 313 -18.47 0.79 -6.52
N ALA A 314 -18.24 -0.45 -6.06
CA ALA A 314 -18.92 -1.03 -4.91
C ALA A 314 -18.54 -0.29 -3.61
N THR A 315 -17.25 -0.08 -3.38
CA THR A 315 -16.73 0.64 -2.21
C THR A 315 -17.16 2.10 -2.25
N ARG A 316 -17.08 2.76 -3.41
CA ARG A 316 -17.55 4.15 -3.57
C ARG A 316 -19.04 4.29 -3.26
N LYS A 317 -19.87 3.33 -3.70
CA LYS A 317 -21.30 3.27 -3.33
C LYS A 317 -21.50 3.06 -1.83
N GLY A 318 -20.71 2.20 -1.19
CA GLY A 318 -20.76 1.97 0.26
C GLY A 318 -20.45 3.24 1.06
N VAL A 319 -19.34 3.91 0.76
CA VAL A 319 -18.97 5.20 1.39
C VAL A 319 -20.07 6.24 1.18
N ARG A 320 -20.60 6.33 -0.04
CA ARG A 320 -21.69 7.27 -0.38
C ARG A 320 -22.98 6.95 0.38
N ALA A 321 -23.32 5.67 0.54
CA ALA A 321 -24.49 5.23 1.28
C ALA A 321 -24.39 5.63 2.76
N LEU A 322 -23.21 5.45 3.38
CA LEU A 322 -22.92 5.87 4.75
C LEU A 322 -23.00 7.40 4.92
N ASN A 323 -22.30 8.17 4.08
CA ASN A 323 -22.30 9.65 4.15
C ASN A 323 -23.71 10.25 4.01
N LEU A 324 -24.55 9.64 3.17
CA LEU A 324 -25.93 10.07 2.94
C LEU A 324 -26.96 9.43 3.87
N LYS A 325 -26.58 8.37 4.59
CA LYS A 325 -27.48 7.50 5.36
C LYS A 325 -28.66 6.99 4.51
N LYS A 326 -28.36 6.52 3.29
CA LYS A 326 -29.36 6.06 2.31
C LYS A 326 -28.96 4.73 1.69
N GLY A 327 -29.94 3.85 1.48
CA GLY A 327 -29.70 2.54 0.85
C GLY A 327 -28.99 1.53 1.75
N LEU A 328 -29.00 1.76 3.06
CA LEU A 328 -28.41 0.89 4.08
C LEU A 328 -29.48 -0.05 4.64
N HIS A 329 -29.08 -1.25 5.03
CA HIS A 329 -29.98 -2.19 5.68
C HIS A 329 -30.35 -1.72 7.09
N LYS A 330 -31.54 -2.10 7.58
CA LYS A 330 -31.93 -1.80 8.96
C LYS A 330 -31.01 -2.56 9.91
N GLY A 331 -30.35 -1.84 10.81
CA GLY A 331 -29.37 -2.43 11.75
C GLY A 331 -27.96 -2.58 11.16
N ASP A 332 -27.64 -1.89 10.07
CA ASP A 332 -26.27 -1.81 9.54
C ASP A 332 -25.29 -1.30 10.61
N ALA A 333 -24.28 -2.12 10.94
CA ALA A 333 -23.35 -1.85 12.03
C ALA A 333 -22.45 -0.65 11.75
N ASP A 334 -22.03 -0.46 10.50
CA ASP A 334 -21.19 0.68 10.11
C ASP A 334 -21.98 1.98 10.19
N ALA A 335 -23.24 1.95 9.73
CA ALA A 335 -24.15 3.09 9.83
C ALA A 335 -24.39 3.51 11.28
N GLN A 336 -24.60 2.55 12.18
CA GLN A 336 -24.79 2.81 13.60
C GLN A 336 -23.50 3.33 14.25
N THR A 337 -22.35 2.73 13.93
CA THR A 337 -21.04 3.18 14.45
C THR A 337 -20.74 4.61 14.01
N LEU A 338 -21.04 4.97 12.76
CA LEU A 338 -20.87 6.34 12.26
C LEU A 338 -21.81 7.32 12.97
N GLU A 339 -23.06 6.93 13.26
CA GLU A 339 -24.00 7.76 14.04
C GLU A 339 -23.51 7.96 15.48
N ASP A 340 -23.04 6.90 16.13
CA ASP A 340 -22.44 6.96 17.47
C ASP A 340 -21.25 7.92 17.49
N ALA A 341 -20.31 7.76 16.56
CA ALA A 341 -19.12 8.59 16.45
C ALA A 341 -19.47 10.07 16.19
N LEU A 342 -20.44 10.36 15.33
CA LEU A 342 -20.92 11.72 15.06
C LEU A 342 -21.52 12.38 16.31
N CYS A 343 -22.34 11.64 17.05
CA CYS A 343 -22.99 12.13 18.25
C CYS A 343 -21.99 12.37 19.38
N LEU A 344 -21.01 11.48 19.55
CA LEU A 344 -19.94 11.60 20.54
C LEU A 344 -18.99 12.75 20.20
N ALA A 345 -18.58 12.89 18.93
CA ALA A 345 -17.77 14.01 18.48
C ALA A 345 -18.48 15.36 18.74
N PHE A 346 -19.80 15.43 18.48
CA PHE A 346 -20.60 16.62 18.82
C PHE A 346 -20.59 16.90 20.33
N MET A 347 -20.90 15.89 21.15
CA MET A 347 -20.94 16.03 22.62
C MET A 347 -19.60 16.47 23.20
N GLU A 348 -18.50 15.89 22.71
CA GLU A 348 -17.15 16.16 23.23
C GLU A 348 -16.59 17.51 22.77
N HIS A 349 -16.87 17.92 21.53
CA HIS A 349 -16.11 19.01 20.91
C HIS A 349 -16.94 20.21 20.44
N GLU A 350 -18.26 20.06 20.28
CA GLU A 350 -19.12 21.11 19.73
C GLU A 350 -20.23 21.54 20.68
N LEU A 351 -20.58 20.71 21.68
CA LEU A 351 -21.67 20.97 22.61
C LEU A 351 -21.51 22.27 23.39
N ALA A 352 -20.29 22.61 23.80
CA ALA A 352 -20.00 23.85 24.53
C ALA A 352 -20.35 25.08 23.68
N GLU A 353 -19.76 25.18 22.47
CA GLU A 353 -20.04 26.29 21.54
C GLU A 353 -21.52 26.32 21.13
N PHE A 354 -22.16 25.16 21.03
CA PHE A 354 -23.59 25.08 20.76
C PHE A 354 -24.42 25.63 21.93
N ALA A 355 -24.10 25.26 23.17
CA ALA A 355 -24.79 25.71 24.36
C ALA A 355 -24.66 27.22 24.59
N ASP A 356 -23.51 27.81 24.29
CA ASP A 356 -23.29 29.26 24.39
C ASP A 356 -24.21 30.08 23.47
N LYS A 357 -24.73 29.45 22.41
CA LYS A 357 -25.57 30.11 21.38
C LYS A 357 -27.06 29.81 21.51
N HIS A 358 -27.47 28.96 22.45
CA HIS A 358 -28.85 28.45 22.54
C HIS A 358 -29.36 28.40 23.98
N THR A 359 -30.68 28.41 24.13
CA THR A 359 -31.32 28.28 25.45
C THR A 359 -31.11 26.88 26.04
N PRO A 360 -31.10 26.73 27.38
CA PRO A 360 -31.00 25.42 28.04
C PRO A 360 -32.01 24.39 27.50
N ASP A 361 -33.28 24.77 27.36
CA ASP A 361 -34.33 23.90 26.81
C ASP A 361 -33.99 23.40 25.40
N LYS A 362 -33.40 24.27 24.58
CA LYS A 362 -33.00 23.89 23.23
C LYS A 362 -31.83 22.92 23.24
N VAL A 363 -30.87 23.10 24.15
CA VAL A 363 -29.74 22.18 24.34
C VAL A 363 -30.24 20.82 24.83
N ILE A 364 -31.14 20.80 25.81
CA ILE A 364 -31.77 19.59 26.36
C ILE A 364 -32.53 18.81 25.25
N ASP A 365 -33.34 19.49 24.44
CA ASP A 365 -34.05 18.89 23.29
C ASP A 365 -33.07 18.22 22.30
N ILE A 366 -31.94 18.88 22.02
CA ILE A 366 -30.91 18.33 21.12
C ILE A 366 -30.20 17.14 21.77
N LEU A 367 -29.81 17.24 23.04
CA LEU A 367 -29.17 16.13 23.76
C LEU A 367 -30.07 14.90 23.82
N ARG A 368 -31.38 15.07 24.06
CA ARG A 368 -32.36 13.97 24.03
C ARG A 368 -32.42 13.30 22.66
N LYS A 369 -32.46 14.09 21.58
CA LYS A 369 -32.45 13.58 20.20
C LYS A 369 -31.14 12.88 19.85
N THR A 370 -30.01 13.40 20.33
CA THR A 370 -28.69 12.80 20.15
C THR A 370 -28.62 11.46 20.90
N TRP A 371 -29.08 11.41 22.15
CA TRP A 371 -29.13 10.19 22.96
C TRP A 371 -30.03 9.09 22.38
N GLY A 372 -31.13 9.47 21.74
CA GLY A 372 -32.04 8.56 21.07
C GLY A 372 -31.47 7.91 19.80
N LYS A 373 -30.42 8.48 19.21
CA LYS A 373 -29.78 7.95 17.98
C LYS A 373 -28.61 7.02 18.25
N ILE A 374 -27.93 7.21 19.38
CA ILE A 374 -26.73 6.44 19.71
C ILE A 374 -27.08 5.09 20.32
N SER A 375 -26.26 4.09 20.01
CA SER A 375 -26.37 2.72 20.54
C SER A 375 -26.05 2.65 22.03
N GLU A 376 -26.25 1.49 22.65
CA GLU A 376 -25.84 1.26 24.03
C GLU A 376 -24.32 1.45 24.23
N GLN A 377 -23.50 1.01 23.27
CA GLN A 377 -22.05 1.25 23.27
C GLN A 377 -21.73 2.75 23.20
N GLY A 378 -22.42 3.48 22.31
CA GLY A 378 -22.28 4.93 22.21
C GLY A 378 -22.67 5.64 23.52
N ARG A 379 -23.74 5.20 24.19
CA ARG A 379 -24.15 5.73 25.51
C ARG A 379 -23.13 5.44 26.60
N ALA A 380 -22.51 4.26 26.58
CA ALA A 380 -21.44 3.92 27.51
C ALA A 380 -20.26 4.88 27.35
N GLN A 381 -19.84 5.17 26.11
CA GLN A 381 -18.79 6.16 25.83
C GLN A 381 -19.22 7.60 26.17
N ALA A 382 -20.48 7.98 25.92
CA ALA A 382 -20.96 9.32 26.24
C ALA A 382 -20.86 9.63 27.74
N ARG A 383 -21.02 8.61 28.60
CA ARG A 383 -20.89 8.73 30.07
C ARG A 383 -19.46 8.92 30.56
N THR A 384 -18.45 8.61 29.73
CA THR A 384 -17.03 8.78 30.10
C THR A 384 -16.48 10.14 29.67
N LEU A 385 -17.25 10.95 28.94
CA LEU A 385 -16.84 12.27 28.49
C LEU A 385 -16.60 13.20 29.68
N ALA A 386 -15.45 13.86 29.70
CA ALA A 386 -15.10 14.88 30.69
C ALA A 386 -15.79 16.22 30.36
N LEU A 387 -17.12 16.27 30.48
CA LEU A 387 -17.90 17.48 30.24
C LEU A 387 -17.75 18.48 31.40
N PRO A 388 -17.66 19.79 31.11
CA PRO A 388 -17.78 20.83 32.12
C PRO A 388 -19.06 20.65 32.96
N PRO A 389 -19.04 20.98 34.28
CA PRO A 389 -20.18 20.73 35.18
C PRO A 389 -21.52 21.26 34.66
N ALA A 390 -21.53 22.43 34.02
CA ALA A 390 -22.75 23.00 33.44
C ALA A 390 -23.33 22.16 32.30
N LEU A 391 -22.49 21.61 31.41
CA LEU A 391 -22.93 20.75 30.31
C LEU A 391 -23.33 19.35 30.81
N ALA A 392 -22.63 18.84 31.82
CA ALA A 392 -22.99 17.58 32.49
C ALA A 392 -24.39 17.66 33.13
N ALA A 393 -24.73 18.80 33.75
CA ALA A 393 -26.06 19.04 34.29
C ALA A 393 -27.15 19.06 33.21
N LEU A 394 -26.89 19.69 32.06
CA LEU A 394 -27.82 19.69 30.91
C LEU A 394 -28.01 18.29 30.33
N LEU A 395 -26.94 17.48 30.26
CA LEU A 395 -27.04 16.07 29.86
C LEU A 395 -27.87 15.27 30.88
N ALA A 396 -27.64 15.42 32.18
CA ALA A 396 -28.43 14.75 33.21
C ALA A 396 -29.92 15.11 33.12
N ALA A 397 -30.25 16.39 32.92
CA ALA A 397 -31.62 16.84 32.71
C ALA A 397 -32.25 16.24 31.45
N ALA A 398 -31.49 16.11 30.36
CA ALA A 398 -31.98 15.46 29.14
C ALA A 398 -32.32 13.99 29.33
N LEU A 399 -31.61 13.29 30.23
CA LEU A 399 -31.78 11.86 30.50
C LEU A 399 -32.81 11.54 31.59
N ALA A 400 -33.11 12.47 32.50
CA ALA A 400 -34.10 12.27 33.55
C ALA A 400 -35.54 12.15 33.02
N GLU A 401 -35.79 12.59 31.78
CA GLU A 401 -37.09 12.56 31.11
C GLU A 401 -37.21 11.47 30.01
N THR A 402 -36.24 10.55 29.92
CA THR A 402 -36.22 9.41 28.98
C THR A 402 -36.18 8.10 29.71
#